data_AF-A0A6G4AR93-F1
#
_entry.id   AF-A0A6G4AR93-F1
#
_cell.length_a   1.000
_cell.length_b   1.000
_cell.length_c   1.000
_cell.angle_alpha   90.00
_cell.angle_beta   90.00
_cell.angle_gamma   90.00
#
_symmetry.space_group_name_H-M   'P 1'
#
loop_
_entity.id
_entity.type
_entity.pdbx_description
1 polymer ?
#
loop_
_entity_poly.entity_id
_entity_poly.type
_entity_poly.pdbx_seq_one_letter_code
_entity_poly.pdbx_strand_id
1 'polypeptide(L)'
;MHIRTTAAAIAVGALLLVGCSSGSDDKTEPTTPKHSAGAPSKAPLSKAQIASRCITALVDQATQDPSSDIGAVRPKACAHLDDSEYADATLKATQRVNKAARDGLKDCLDDASCTSWPVPGAS
;
A
#
# COMPACT_ATOMS: atom_id res chain seq x y z
N MET A 1 -23.56 12.05 -34.35
CA MET A 1 -22.78 10.81 -34.17
C MET A 1 -21.35 11.03 -34.64
N HIS A 2 -20.42 11.34 -33.74
CA HIS A 2 -18.99 11.19 -34.00
C HIS A 2 -18.41 10.37 -32.85
N ILE A 3 -18.45 9.05 -33.02
CA ILE A 3 -17.77 8.09 -32.17
C ILE A 3 -16.29 8.18 -32.56
N ARG A 4 -15.46 8.74 -31.68
CA ARG A 4 -14.01 8.65 -31.84
C ARG A 4 -13.54 7.41 -31.12
N THR A 5 -13.31 6.38 -31.93
CA THR A 5 -12.74 5.08 -31.60
C THR A 5 -11.40 5.24 -30.90
N THR A 6 -11.33 4.65 -29.70
CA THR A 6 -10.14 4.38 -28.91
C THR A 6 -9.26 3.34 -29.59
N ALA A 7 -7.97 3.62 -29.73
CA ALA A 7 -6.93 2.60 -29.88
C ALA A 7 -5.58 3.16 -29.42
N ALA A 8 -5.29 3.05 -28.12
CA ALA A 8 -3.94 3.21 -27.60
C ALA A 8 -3.47 1.84 -27.11
N ALA A 9 -2.53 1.28 -27.85
CA ALA A 9 -1.93 -0.03 -27.65
C ALA A 9 -1.23 -0.12 -26.28
N ILE A 10 -1.61 -1.10 -25.46
CA ILE A 10 -0.87 -1.45 -24.25
C ILE A 10 0.22 -2.43 -24.67
N ALA A 11 1.46 -1.94 -24.74
CA ALA A 11 2.63 -2.78 -24.91
C ALA A 11 2.80 -3.63 -23.64
N VAL A 12 2.56 -4.94 -23.76
CA VAL A 12 2.87 -5.93 -22.72
C VAL A 12 4.39 -6.12 -22.70
N GLY A 13 5.05 -5.38 -21.82
CA GLY A 13 6.46 -5.60 -21.50
C GLY A 13 6.60 -6.81 -20.58
N ALA A 14 6.65 -8.01 -21.14
CA ALA A 14 7.09 -9.21 -20.44
C ALA A 14 8.60 -9.14 -20.21
N LEU A 15 9.03 -8.55 -19.09
CA LEU A 15 10.39 -8.71 -18.59
C LEU A 15 10.49 -10.07 -17.90
N LEU A 16 10.81 -11.07 -18.71
CA LEU A 16 11.20 -12.40 -18.28
C LEU A 16 12.40 -12.31 -17.33
N LEU A 17 12.20 -12.76 -16.09
CA LEU A 17 13.25 -13.12 -15.16
C LEU A 17 14.03 -14.30 -15.72
N VAL A 18 15.08 -14.03 -16.51
CA VAL A 18 16.11 -15.01 -16.83
C VAL A 18 17.45 -14.49 -16.31
N GLY A 19 17.57 -14.50 -14.99
CA GLY A 19 18.88 -14.45 -14.34
C GLY A 19 19.52 -15.82 -14.43
N CYS A 20 20.06 -16.17 -15.60
CA CYS A 20 20.95 -17.33 -15.72
C CYS A 20 22.37 -16.83 -15.44
N SER A 21 22.84 -17.13 -14.23
CA SER A 21 24.21 -16.88 -13.78
C SER A 21 25.18 -17.73 -14.59
N SER A 22 26.13 -17.10 -15.30
CA SER A 22 27.32 -17.79 -15.84
C SER A 22 28.28 -18.15 -14.71
N GLY A 23 28.85 -19.37 -14.74
CA GLY A 23 30.06 -19.70 -13.97
C GLY A 23 30.24 -21.17 -13.62
N SER A 24 30.71 -21.95 -14.59
CA SER A 24 31.62 -23.11 -14.58
C SER A 24 31.68 -24.15 -13.44
N ASP A 25 31.76 -25.40 -13.90
CA ASP A 25 32.17 -26.65 -13.23
C ASP A 25 33.30 -26.54 -12.19
N ASP A 26 33.13 -27.23 -11.05
CA ASP A 26 34.16 -28.15 -10.53
C ASP A 26 33.54 -29.17 -9.54
N LYS A 27 33.97 -30.43 -9.62
CA LYS A 27 33.56 -31.55 -8.75
C LYS A 27 34.19 -31.39 -7.35
N THR A 28 33.50 -31.81 -6.27
CA THR A 28 34.02 -32.67 -5.16
C THR A 28 32.97 -32.91 -4.05
N GLU A 29 32.76 -34.19 -3.75
CA GLU A 29 32.17 -34.94 -2.60
C GLU A 29 30.95 -34.47 -1.77
N PRO A 30 30.07 -35.43 -1.36
CA PRO A 30 28.84 -35.15 -0.63
C PRO A 30 29.10 -35.00 0.87
N THR A 31 29.21 -33.76 1.36
CA THR A 31 29.09 -33.48 2.80
C THR A 31 27.61 -33.39 3.14
N THR A 32 27.11 -34.35 3.91
CA THR A 32 25.73 -34.38 4.41
C THR A 32 25.42 -33.07 5.15
N PRO A 33 24.49 -32.21 4.68
CA PRO A 33 24.13 -31.02 5.43
C PRO A 33 23.32 -31.47 6.64
N LYS A 34 23.88 -31.29 7.84
CA LYS A 34 23.13 -31.35 9.10
C LYS A 34 22.02 -30.30 9.00
N HIS A 35 20.81 -30.74 8.65
CA HIS A 35 19.64 -29.88 8.50
C HIS A 35 19.20 -29.43 9.91
N SER A 36 19.90 -28.44 10.46
CA SER A 36 19.33 -27.62 11.52
C SER A 36 18.24 -26.80 10.84
N ALA A 37 17.01 -27.27 10.94
CA ALA A 37 15.83 -26.49 10.60
C ALA A 37 15.77 -25.29 11.54
N GLY A 38 16.55 -24.25 11.21
CA GLY A 38 16.39 -22.94 11.82
C GLY A 38 14.95 -22.52 11.59
N ALA A 39 14.27 -22.15 12.68
CA ALA A 39 12.93 -21.59 12.61
C ALA A 39 12.91 -20.52 11.51
N PRO A 40 11.85 -20.44 10.67
CA PRO A 40 11.79 -19.47 9.60
C PRO A 40 11.93 -18.08 10.21
N SER A 41 13.10 -17.48 10.03
CA SER A 41 13.33 -16.09 10.35
C SER A 41 12.34 -15.29 9.52
N LYS A 42 11.35 -14.65 10.16
CA LYS A 42 10.46 -13.74 9.45
C LYS A 42 11.37 -12.66 8.86
N ALA A 43 11.52 -12.70 7.54
CA ALA A 43 12.27 -11.68 6.83
C ALA A 43 11.74 -10.30 7.28
N PRO A 44 12.63 -9.36 7.64
CA PRO A 44 12.19 -8.04 8.04
C PRO A 44 11.37 -7.41 6.91
N LEU A 45 10.32 -6.67 7.28
CA LEU A 45 9.47 -5.98 6.31
C LEU A 45 10.31 -5.00 5.49
N SER A 46 10.03 -4.90 4.19
CA SER A 46 10.66 -3.89 3.36
C SER A 46 10.20 -2.48 3.78
N LYS A 47 11.01 -1.46 3.46
CA LYS A 47 10.65 -0.05 3.71
C LYS A 47 9.28 0.31 3.13
N ALA A 48 8.97 -0.16 1.93
CA ALA A 48 7.67 0.07 1.28
C ALA A 48 6.50 -0.57 2.07
N GLN A 49 6.72 -1.76 2.65
CA GLN A 49 5.71 -2.41 3.49
C GLN A 49 5.50 -1.66 4.81
N ILE A 50 6.57 -1.15 5.42
CA ILE A 50 6.48 -0.31 6.64
C ILE A 50 5.70 0.97 6.34
N ALA A 51 6.06 1.69 5.27
CA ALA A 51 5.35 2.91 4.86
C ALA A 51 3.87 2.65 4.58
N SER A 52 3.54 1.54 3.90
CA SER A 52 2.14 1.17 3.62
C SER A 52 1.34 0.90 4.91
N ARG A 53 1.93 0.20 5.87
CA ARG A 53 1.31 -0.05 7.19
C ARG A 53 1.11 1.25 7.98
N CYS A 54 2.09 2.15 7.93
CA CYS A 54 1.97 3.47 8.55
C CYS A 54 0.81 4.29 7.95
N ILE A 55 0.73 4.38 6.61
CA ILE A 55 -0.37 5.09 5.93
C ILE A 55 -1.72 4.49 6.31
N THR A 56 -1.82 3.15 6.37
CA THR A 56 -3.06 2.47 6.77
C THR A 56 -3.46 2.83 8.19
N ALA A 57 -2.51 2.78 9.14
CA ALA A 57 -2.79 3.15 10.54
C ALA A 57 -3.23 4.62 10.70
N LEU A 58 -2.67 5.54 9.91
CA LEU A 58 -3.08 6.94 9.90
C LEU A 58 -4.50 7.13 9.33
N VAL A 59 -4.86 6.37 8.28
CA VAL A 59 -6.23 6.37 7.75
C VAL A 59 -7.19 5.80 8.78
N ASP A 60 -6.86 4.66 9.42
CA ASP A 60 -7.70 4.05 10.44
C ASP A 60 -7.95 5.00 11.62
N GLN A 61 -6.91 5.71 12.05
CA GLN A 61 -7.04 6.74 13.09
C GLN A 61 -8.00 7.85 12.66
N ALA A 62 -7.89 8.35 11.43
CA ALA A 62 -8.77 9.39 10.90
C ALA A 62 -10.23 8.93 10.76
N THR A 63 -10.45 7.65 10.46
CA THR A 63 -11.79 7.08 10.41
C THR A 63 -12.39 6.93 11.81
N GLN A 64 -11.58 6.56 12.81
CA GLN A 64 -12.02 6.40 14.20
C GLN A 64 -12.30 7.73 14.89
N ASP A 65 -11.51 8.76 14.60
CA ASP A 65 -11.70 10.13 15.09
C ASP A 65 -11.57 11.14 13.94
N PRO A 66 -12.67 11.40 13.20
CA PRO A 66 -12.68 12.34 12.08
C PRO A 66 -12.43 13.79 12.48
N SER A 67 -12.50 14.11 13.78
CA SER A 67 -12.26 15.45 14.29
C SER A 67 -10.79 15.71 14.61
N SER A 68 -9.95 14.67 14.62
CA SER A 68 -8.53 14.76 14.90
C SER A 68 -7.71 15.07 13.65
N ASP A 69 -6.65 15.87 13.82
CA ASP A 69 -5.67 16.09 12.77
C ASP A 69 -4.89 14.80 12.47
N ILE A 70 -4.82 14.43 11.19
CA ILE A 70 -4.06 13.25 10.75
C ILE A 70 -2.58 13.48 11.08
N GLY A 71 -2.02 12.56 11.86
CA GLY A 71 -0.63 12.63 12.31
C GLY A 71 -0.41 13.38 13.62
N ALA A 72 -1.47 13.86 14.29
CA ALA A 72 -1.37 14.45 15.64
C ALA A 72 -0.74 13.48 16.65
N VAL A 73 -0.99 12.18 16.48
CA VAL A 73 -0.35 11.10 17.23
C VAL A 73 0.33 10.17 16.22
N ARG A 74 1.61 9.88 16.42
CA ARG A 74 2.35 8.95 15.56
C ARG A 74 1.99 7.49 15.90
N PRO A 75 1.38 6.73 14.98
CA PRO A 75 1.06 5.32 15.23
C PRO A 75 2.32 4.47 15.39
N LYS A 76 2.23 3.38 16.17
CA LYS A 76 3.34 2.43 16.33
C LYS A 76 3.83 1.85 15.00
N ALA A 77 2.93 1.68 14.02
CA ALA A 77 3.26 1.22 12.68
C ALA A 77 4.19 2.16 11.91
N CYS A 78 4.28 3.43 12.33
CA CYS A 78 5.14 4.47 11.75
C CYS A 78 6.47 4.64 12.49
N ALA A 79 6.73 3.89 13.57
CA ALA A 79 7.88 4.12 14.46
C ALA A 79 9.25 3.94 13.77
N HIS A 80 9.30 3.21 12.67
CA HIS A 80 10.53 2.94 11.91
C HIS A 80 10.73 3.89 10.70
N LEU A 81 9.85 4.87 10.53
CA LEU A 81 10.00 5.91 9.52
C LEU A 81 10.75 7.09 10.12
N ASP A 82 11.66 7.68 9.35
CA ASP A 82 12.19 9.00 9.69
C ASP A 82 11.12 10.09 9.51
N ASP A 83 11.43 11.32 9.92
CA ASP A 83 10.43 12.40 9.91
C ASP A 83 9.98 12.80 8.49
N SER A 84 10.86 12.67 7.48
CA SER A 84 10.50 12.93 6.09
C SER A 84 9.59 11.83 5.55
N GLU A 85 9.95 10.56 5.81
CA GLU A 85 9.14 9.40 5.42
C GLU A 85 7.77 9.42 6.13
N TYR A 86 7.72 9.90 7.39
CA TYR A 86 6.49 10.07 8.14
C TYR A 86 5.62 11.22 7.61
N ALA A 87 6.22 12.36 7.24
CA ALA A 87 5.51 13.47 6.62
C ALA A 87 4.87 13.04 5.30
N ASP A 88 5.61 12.31 4.46
CA ASP A 88 5.09 11.72 3.23
C ASP A 88 3.93 10.74 3.48
N ALA A 89 4.06 9.90 4.51
CA ALA A 89 2.99 8.98 4.90
C ALA A 89 1.72 9.73 5.36
N THR A 90 1.88 10.82 6.11
CA THR A 90 0.80 11.69 6.59
C THR A 90 0.09 12.39 5.43
N LEU A 91 0.85 12.91 4.46
CA LEU A 91 0.29 13.50 3.24
C LEU A 91 -0.52 12.47 2.44
N LYS A 92 0.04 11.27 2.24
CA LYS A 92 -0.64 10.18 1.52
C LYS A 92 -1.91 9.71 2.24
N ALA A 93 -1.88 9.61 3.56
CA ALA A 93 -3.06 9.27 4.36
C ALA A 93 -4.15 10.35 4.20
N THR A 94 -3.77 11.62 4.31
CA THR A 94 -4.68 12.77 4.12
C THR A 94 -5.32 12.77 2.73
N GLN A 95 -4.53 12.50 1.69
CA GLN A 95 -5.05 12.39 0.32
C GLN A 95 -6.07 11.25 0.18
N ARG A 96 -5.84 10.10 0.83
CA ARG A 96 -6.76 8.95 0.81
C ARG A 96 -8.08 9.27 1.50
N VAL A 97 -8.03 9.85 2.70
CA VAL A 97 -9.23 10.27 3.45
C VAL A 97 -10.03 11.28 2.64
N ASN A 98 -9.38 12.31 2.11
CA ASN A 98 -10.05 13.32 1.29
C ASN A 98 -10.63 12.74 0.00
N LYS A 99 -9.95 11.78 -0.64
CA LYS A 99 -10.46 11.09 -1.82
C LYS A 99 -11.71 10.28 -1.44
N ALA A 100 -11.66 9.49 -0.38
CA ALA A 100 -12.80 8.70 0.08
C ALA A 100 -14.02 9.59 0.42
N ALA A 101 -13.80 10.74 1.07
CA ALA A 101 -14.86 11.68 1.38
C ALA A 101 -15.50 12.28 0.10
N ARG A 102 -14.69 12.64 -0.91
CA ARG A 102 -15.20 13.13 -2.19
C ARG A 102 -15.94 12.06 -2.97
N ASP A 103 -15.40 10.84 -3.00
CA ASP A 103 -16.01 9.72 -3.70
C ASP A 103 -17.36 9.38 -3.08
N GLY A 104 -17.44 9.31 -1.74
CA GLY A 104 -18.70 9.08 -1.03
C GLY A 104 -19.73 10.21 -1.20
N LEU A 105 -19.28 11.47 -1.25
CA LEU A 105 -20.17 12.59 -1.59
C LEU A 105 -20.70 12.46 -3.03
N LYS A 106 -19.83 12.12 -4.00
CA LYS A 106 -20.25 11.91 -5.39
C LYS A 106 -21.29 10.79 -5.47
N ASP A 107 -21.07 9.69 -4.77
CA ASP A 107 -21.99 8.55 -4.77
C ASP A 107 -23.34 8.92 -4.13
N CYS A 108 -23.34 9.74 -3.06
CA CYS A 108 -24.57 10.29 -2.51
C CYS A 108 -25.29 11.23 -3.50
N LEU A 109 -24.57 12.07 -4.25
CA LEU A 109 -25.18 12.95 -5.25
C LEU A 109 -25.77 12.19 -6.44
N ASP A 110 -25.17 11.05 -6.80
CA ASP A 110 -25.63 10.19 -7.90
C ASP A 110 -26.82 9.29 -7.48
N ASP A 111 -27.04 9.11 -6.16
CA ASP A 111 -28.16 8.34 -5.60
C ASP A 111 -29.34 9.25 -5.23
N ALA A 112 -30.44 9.15 -5.98
CA ALA A 112 -31.66 9.91 -5.74
C ALA A 112 -32.32 9.65 -4.37
N SER A 113 -31.93 8.58 -3.66
CA SER A 113 -32.40 8.27 -2.31
C SER A 113 -31.50 8.84 -1.21
N CYS A 114 -30.30 9.33 -1.54
CA CYS A 114 -29.42 9.95 -0.56
C CYS A 114 -29.95 11.33 -0.14
N THR A 115 -30.18 11.52 1.15
CA THR A 115 -30.72 12.76 1.72
C THR A 115 -29.76 13.46 2.68
N SER A 116 -28.61 12.85 2.99
CA SER A 116 -27.58 13.45 3.87
C SER A 116 -26.20 12.82 3.67
N TRP A 117 -25.14 13.63 3.83
CA TRP A 117 -23.73 13.23 3.82
C TRP A 117 -22.96 13.92 4.97
N PRO A 118 -22.06 13.22 5.69
CA PRO A 118 -21.79 11.79 5.61
C PRO A 118 -23.01 10.96 6.03
N VAL A 119 -23.22 9.81 5.38
CA VAL A 119 -24.34 8.92 5.71
C VAL A 119 -24.18 8.46 7.16
N PRO A 120 -25.18 8.67 8.04
CA PRO A 120 -25.11 8.19 9.42
C PRO A 120 -24.89 6.67 9.43
N GLY A 121 -23.75 6.21 9.98
CA GLY A 121 -23.42 4.78 10.08
C GLY A 121 -22.54 4.20 8.96
N ALA A 122 -22.06 5.01 8.00
CA ALA A 122 -20.99 4.60 7.11
C ALA A 122 -19.63 4.87 7.80
N SER A 123 -19.10 3.87 8.50
CA SER A 123 -17.75 3.85 9.06
C SER A 123 -17.08 2.53 8.71
#